data_AF-A0A920PC53-F1
#
_entry.id   AF-A0A920PC53-F1
#
_cell.length_a   1.000
_cell.length_b   1.000
_cell.length_c   1.000
_cell.angle_alpha   90.00
_cell.angle_beta   90.00
_cell.angle_gamma   90.00
#
_symmetry.space_group_name_H-M   'P 1'
#
loop_
_entity.id
_entity.type
_entity.pdbx_description
1 polymer ?
#
loop_
_entity_poly.entity_id
_entity_poly.type
_entity_poly.pdbx_seq_one_letter_code
_entity_poly.pdbx_strand_id
1 'polypeptide(L)' 'MALARPKKGQKRTEILSMGVDIMLALDTSGSMKALDFIQNDKRDTRLTMVKDVVSKFIENRTNDRMGMVVFGSEA' A
#
# COMPACT_ATOMS: atom_id res chain seq x y z
N MET A 1 -8.87 -20.13 57.44
CA MET A 1 -7.68 -19.69 56.68
C MET A 1 -8.06 -19.66 55.21
N ALA A 2 -8.04 -18.51 54.56
CA ALA A 2 -8.24 -18.40 53.12
C ALA A 2 -7.16 -17.46 52.56
N LEU A 3 -6.25 -18.00 51.76
CA LEU A 3 -5.25 -17.24 51.03
C LEU A 3 -5.88 -16.74 49.73
N ALA A 4 -5.97 -15.42 49.57
CA ALA A 4 -6.31 -14.83 48.28
C ALA A 4 -5.21 -15.18 47.26
N ARG A 5 -5.60 -15.68 46.07
CA ARG A 5 -4.71 -15.91 44.92
C ARG A 5 -4.74 -14.68 44.00
N PRO A 6 -3.89 -13.66 44.21
CA PRO A 6 -3.83 -12.53 43.30
C PRO A 6 -3.34 -13.01 41.93
N LYS A 7 -4.13 -12.78 40.87
CA LYS A 7 -3.68 -12.92 39.49
C LYS A 7 -3.30 -11.52 38.97
N LYS A 8 -2.11 -11.38 38.39
CA LYS A 8 -1.76 -10.17 37.63
C LYS A 8 -2.71 -10.07 36.42
N GLY A 9 -3.46 -8.98 36.35
CA GLY A 9 -4.26 -8.65 35.18
C GLY A 9 -3.34 -8.47 33.98
N GLN A 10 -3.57 -9.25 32.93
CA GLN A 10 -2.87 -9.11 31.67
C GLN A 10 -3.29 -7.76 31.08
N LYS A 11 -2.39 -6.78 31.05
CA LYS A 11 -2.64 -5.52 30.33
C LYS A 11 -2.61 -5.85 28.84
N ARG A 12 -3.79 -6.01 28.25
CA ARG A 12 -3.94 -6.06 26.80
C ARG A 12 -3.86 -4.62 26.30
N THR A 13 -2.75 -4.26 25.68
CA THR A 13 -2.68 -3.00 24.94
C THR A 13 -3.43 -3.20 23.64
N GLU A 14 -4.62 -2.62 23.53
CA GLU A 14 -5.31 -2.51 22.25
C GLU A 14 -4.60 -1.43 21.43
N ILE A 15 -3.82 -1.85 20.43
CA ILE A 15 -3.31 -0.93 19.42
C ILE A 15 -4.51 -0.60 18.52
N LEU A 16 -5.14 0.55 18.78
CA LEU A 16 -6.13 1.13 17.87
C LEU A 16 -5.38 1.61 16.62
N SER A 17 -5.24 0.71 15.65
CA SER A 17 -4.73 1.06 14.33
C SER A 17 -5.87 1.66 13.51
N MET A 18 -5.84 2.97 13.30
CA MET A 18 -6.75 3.65 12.37
C MET A 18 -6.18 3.47 10.96
N GLY A 19 -6.72 2.51 10.22
CA GLY A 19 -6.45 2.31 8.80
C GLY A 19 -7.63 2.80 7.95
N VAL A 20 -7.35 3.25 6.73
CA VAL A 20 -8.38 3.52 5.71
C VAL A 20 -8.39 2.42 4.64
N ASP A 21 -9.56 2.19 4.04
CA ASP A 21 -9.68 1.31 2.87
C ASP A 21 -9.40 2.12 1.59
N ILE A 22 -8.42 1.68 0.79
CA ILE A 22 -7.96 2.36 -0.43
C ILE A 22 -8.07 1.39 -1.61
N MET A 23 -8.72 1.84 -2.70
CA MET A 23 -8.75 1.13 -3.98
C MET A 23 -7.94 1.89 -5.02
N LEU A 24 -6.94 1.23 -5.61
CA LEU A 24 -6.11 1.76 -6.69
C LEU A 24 -6.61 1.22 -8.03
N ALA A 25 -6.71 2.09 -9.03
CA ALA A 25 -7.04 1.70 -10.39
C ALA A 25 -5.87 2.05 -11.32
N LEU A 26 -5.18 1.03 -11.85
CA LEU A 26 -4.02 1.20 -12.74
C LEU A 26 -4.39 0.96 -14.19
N ASP A 27 -4.05 1.90 -15.06
CA ASP A 27 -4.09 1.73 -16.50
C ASP A 27 -2.81 1.01 -17.00
N THR A 28 -2.97 0.04 -17.89
CA THR A 28 -1.90 -0.64 -18.64
C THR A 28 -2.06 -0.51 -20.16
N SER A 29 -2.93 0.40 -20.61
CA SER A 29 -3.16 0.69 -22.02
C SER A 29 -1.87 1.12 -22.75
N GLY A 30 -1.91 1.12 -24.09
CA GLY A 30 -0.77 1.52 -24.91
C GLY A 30 -0.21 2.90 -24.59
N SER A 31 -1.05 3.82 -24.08
CA SER A 31 -0.61 5.16 -23.65
C SER A 31 0.41 5.13 -22.50
N MET A 32 0.39 4.07 -21.69
CA MET A 32 1.26 3.91 -20.53
C MET A 32 2.68 3.49 -20.90
N LYS A 33 2.94 3.17 -22.18
CA LYS A 33 4.28 2.93 -22.73
C LYS A 33 5.03 4.21 -23.10
N ALA A 34 4.39 5.39 -23.00
CA ALA A 34 5.02 6.66 -23.33
C ALA A 34 6.27 6.93 -22.45
N LEU A 35 7.38 7.32 -23.09
CA LEU A 35 8.69 7.60 -22.48
C LEU A 35 8.87 9.08 -22.16
N ASP A 36 7.89 9.67 -21.50
CA ASP A 36 7.81 11.10 -21.19
C ASP A 36 8.28 11.47 -19.78
N PHE A 37 8.70 10.49 -18.98
CA PHE A 37 9.32 10.71 -17.69
C PHE A 37 10.83 10.50 -17.74
N ILE A 38 11.58 11.30 -16.97
CA ILE A 38 13.03 11.16 -16.79
C ILE A 38 13.28 10.79 -15.33
N GLN A 39 13.94 9.66 -15.11
CA GLN A 39 14.38 9.20 -13.80
C GLN A 39 15.86 8.80 -13.90
N ASN A 40 16.71 9.31 -13.00
CA ASN A 40 18.15 9.02 -12.98
C ASN A 40 18.84 9.20 -14.36
N ASP A 41 18.54 10.32 -15.04
CA ASP A 41 19.00 10.64 -16.40
C ASP A 41 18.60 9.65 -17.50
N LYS A 42 17.66 8.75 -17.23
CA LYS A 42 17.08 7.81 -18.20
C LYS A 42 15.62 8.13 -18.44
N ARG A 43 15.18 7.95 -19.69
CA ARG A 43 13.75 8.01 -20.02
C ARG A 43 13.08 6.72 -19.62
N ASP A 44 11.96 6.84 -18.92
CA ASP A 44 11.18 5.71 -18.43
C ASP A 44 9.72 5.83 -18.86
N THR A 45 9.04 4.68 -18.89
CA THR A 45 7.63 4.64 -19.26
C THR A 45 6.75 5.20 -18.14
N ARG A 46 5.59 5.76 -18.49
CA ARG A 46 4.56 6.12 -17.49
C ARG A 46 4.24 4.97 -16.55
N LEU A 47 4.13 3.75 -17.08
CA LEU A 47 3.85 2.56 -16.27
C LEU A 47 4.97 2.29 -15.25
N THR A 48 6.24 2.45 -15.66
CA THR A 48 7.39 2.31 -14.77
C THR A 48 7.33 3.34 -13.63
N MET A 49 7.08 4.61 -13.97
CA MET A 49 6.96 5.68 -12.98
C MET A 49 5.81 5.46 -12.00
N VAL A 50 4.63 5.06 -12.50
CA VAL A 50 3.48 4.76 -11.64
C VAL A 50 3.79 3.62 -10.68
N LYS A 51 4.48 2.56 -11.12
CA LYS A 51 4.90 1.45 -10.25
C LYS A 51 5.81 1.92 -9.11
N ASP A 52 6.75 2.83 -9.38
CA ASP A 52 7.63 3.40 -8.36
C ASP A 52 6.85 4.23 -7.33
N VAL A 53 5.97 5.11 -7.81
CA VAL A 53 5.13 5.96 -6.94
C VAL A 53 4.18 5.11 -6.09
N VAL A 54 3.54 4.09 -6.68
CA VAL A 54 2.61 3.20 -5.96
C VAL A 54 3.35 2.35 -4.93
N SER A 55 4.55 1.84 -5.25
CA SER A 55 5.36 1.10 -4.28
C SER A 55 5.69 1.95 -3.06
N LYS A 56 6.17 3.19 -3.28
CA LYS A 56 6.45 4.15 -2.21
C LYS A 56 5.19 4.54 -1.43
N PHE A 57 4.05 4.64 -2.10
CA PHE A 57 2.76 4.93 -1.45
C PHE A 57 2.35 3.81 -0.49
N ILE A 58 2.48 2.55 -0.90
CA ILE A 58 2.15 1.36 -0.11
C ILE A 58 3.10 1.22 1.09
N GLU A 59 4.40 1.41 0.88
CA GLU A 59 5.43 1.30 1.93
C GLU A 59 5.19 2.27 3.10
N ASN A 60 4.67 3.47 2.80
CA ASN A 60 4.38 4.48 3.81
C ASN A 60 3.05 4.25 4.58
N ARG A 61 2.29 3.20 4.25
CA ARG A 61 0.92 2.96 4.74
C ARG A 61 0.71 1.53 5.26
N THR A 62 1.46 1.17 6.31
CA THR A 62 1.43 -0.18 6.91
C THR A 62 0.12 -0.57 7.58
N ASN A 63 -0.75 0.39 7.89
CA ASN A 63 -2.01 0.19 8.58
C ASN A 63 -3.25 0.23 7.66
N ASP A 64 -3.08 0.64 6.40
CA ASP A 64 -4.19 0.79 5.46
C ASP A 64 -4.49 -0.54 4.73
N ARG A 65 -5.77 -0.78 4.45
CA ARG A 65 -6.21 -1.92 3.64
C ARG A 65 -6.26 -1.47 2.19
N MET A 66 -5.51 -2.15 1.33
CA MET A 66 -5.36 -1.74 -0.06
C MET A 66 -5.83 -2.84 -1.02
N GLY A 67 -6.67 -2.46 -1.97
CA GLY A 67 -7.01 -3.26 -3.14
C GLY A 67 -6.55 -2.56 -4.42
N MET A 68 -6.35 -3.33 -5.49
CA MET A 68 -5.92 -2.80 -6.77
C MET A 68 -6.66 -3.48 -7.92
N VAL A 69 -7.14 -2.67 -8.86
CA VAL A 69 -7.70 -3.10 -10.14
C VAL A 69 -6.74 -2.63 -11.23
N VAL A 70 -6.34 -3.55 -12.10
CA VAL A 70 -5.54 -3.23 -13.27
C VAL A 70 -6.44 -3.37 -14.49
N PHE A 71 -6.50 -2.34 -15.32
CA PHE A 71 -7.29 -2.31 -16.53
C PHE A 71 -6.42 -1.90 -17.71
N GLY A 72 -6.63 -2.55 -18.84
CA GLY A 72 -5.91 -2.25 -20.07
C GLY A 72 -6.42 -3.15 -21.18
N SER A 73 -6.29 -2.69 -22.42
CA SER A 73 -6.54 -3.51 -23.59
C SER A 73 -5.36 -4.46 -23.79
N GLU A 74 -5.50 -5.73 -23.40
CA GLU A 74 -4.78 -6.79 -24.08
C GLU A 74 -5.30 -6.85 -25.53
N ALA A 75 -4.45 -6.46 -26.47
CA ALA A 75 -4.54 -6.80 -27.88
C ALA A 75 -3.13 -6.82 -28.47
#